data_AF-A0A9E5FFS8-F1
#
_entry.id   AF-A0A9E5FFS8-F1
#
_cell.length_a   1.000
_cell.length_b   1.000
_cell.length_c   1.000
_cell.angle_alpha   90.00
_cell.angle_beta   90.00
_cell.angle_gamma   90.00
#
_symmetry.space_group_name_H-M   'P 1'
#
loop_
_entity.id
_entity.type
_entity.pdbx_description
1 polymer ?
#
loop_
_entity_poly.entity_id
_entity_poly.type
_entity_poly.pdbx_seq_one_letter_code
_entity_poly.pdbx_strand_id
1 'polypeptide(L)'
;MKTTSTRRPAFTLVEMLVVILIMSILVSLVTLGVTRAMRFASEVGTKTEMAQIEQALGAAALDLGRVPYMPSYIVLKKRPSQYDMTNQWHTMSRRLLQTMFPNWDGSVDAGWPDTTLNATQAYVFFLGGMNGTEGFNAKDPNPTLSGGKRKGPYFNFKPDRLVPDSTKPGICSFKDYWNNDTYLAVYSSQMVASGTLPPNETPTNYPGRQTSKANTLY
;
A
#
# COMPACT_ATOMS: atom_id res chain seq x y z
N MET A 1 7.41 55.99 -59.66
CA MET A 1 7.31 54.53 -59.45
C MET A 1 6.29 54.32 -58.33
N LYS A 2 5.07 53.83 -58.65
CA LYS A 2 3.92 53.82 -57.73
C LYS A 2 3.84 52.43 -57.08
N THR A 3 4.19 52.32 -55.80
CA THR A 3 4.10 51.07 -55.03
C THR A 3 2.66 50.89 -54.53
N THR A 4 1.94 49.91 -55.08
CA THR A 4 0.60 49.55 -54.63
C THR A 4 0.68 48.68 -53.39
N SER A 5 0.35 49.24 -52.22
CA SER A 5 0.23 48.50 -50.97
C SER A 5 -1.05 47.67 -50.97
N THR A 6 -0.93 46.37 -51.22
CA THR A 6 -2.04 45.41 -51.14
C THR A 6 -2.50 45.29 -49.69
N ARG A 7 -3.68 45.83 -49.35
CA ARG A 7 -4.29 45.61 -48.03
C ARG A 7 -4.63 44.13 -47.90
N ARG A 8 -3.98 43.45 -46.96
CA ARG A 8 -4.34 42.07 -46.58
C ARG A 8 -5.64 42.14 -45.78
N PRO A 9 -6.66 41.34 -46.11
CA PRO A 9 -7.87 41.25 -45.29
C PRO A 9 -7.49 40.78 -43.89
N ALA A 10 -7.94 41.52 -42.87
CA ALA A 10 -7.81 41.13 -41.48
C ALA A 10 -9.00 40.24 -41.08
N PHE A 11 -8.74 39.25 -40.23
CA PHE A 11 -9.78 38.39 -39.66
C PHE A 11 -10.86 39.24 -38.98
N THR A 12 -12.12 38.90 -39.24
CA THR A 12 -13.24 39.63 -38.63
C THR A 12 -13.38 39.24 -37.16
N LEU A 13 -13.89 40.15 -36.32
CA LEU A 13 -14.15 39.87 -34.90
C LEU A 13 -15.11 38.68 -34.74
N VAL A 14 -16.11 38.59 -35.63
CA VAL A 14 -17.08 37.50 -35.66
C VAL A 14 -16.40 36.15 -35.92
N GLU A 15 -15.43 36.10 -36.83
CA GLU A 15 -14.69 34.88 -37.15
C GLU A 15 -13.87 34.40 -35.95
N MET A 16 -13.22 35.31 -35.23
CA MET A 16 -12.51 34.95 -33.99
C MET A 16 -13.48 34.49 -32.89
N LEU A 17 -14.68 35.05 -32.79
CA LEU A 17 -15.70 34.66 -31.81
C LEU A 17 -16.21 33.23 -32.06
N VAL A 18 -16.47 32.88 -33.32
CA VAL A 18 -16.91 31.53 -33.69
C VAL A 18 -15.81 30.50 -33.41
N VAL A 19 -14.55 30.84 -33.68
CA VAL A 19 -13.41 29.93 -33.43
C VAL A 19 -13.27 29.62 -31.94
N ILE A 20 -13.27 30.62 -31.07
CA ILE A 20 -13.15 30.37 -29.62
C ILE A 20 -14.34 29.59 -29.06
N LEU A 21 -15.54 29.76 -29.62
CA LEU A 21 -16.73 28.99 -29.26
C LEU A 21 -16.56 27.52 -29.63
N ILE A 22 -16.12 27.22 -30.85
CA ILE A 22 -15.89 25.83 -31.27
C ILE A 22 -14.75 25.21 -30.45
N MET A 23 -13.67 25.95 -30.19
CA MET A 23 -12.56 25.46 -29.36
C MET A 23 -13.02 25.15 -27.93
N SER A 24 -13.86 25.98 -27.31
CA SER A 24 -14.34 25.73 -25.95
C SER A 24 -15.23 24.47 -25.87
N ILE A 25 -16.09 24.26 -26.86
CA ILE A 25 -16.92 23.05 -26.97
C ILE A 25 -16.02 21.82 -27.11
N LEU A 26 -15.04 21.84 -28.01
CA LEU A 26 -14.13 20.71 -28.22
C LEU A 26 -13.33 20.38 -26.95
N VAL A 27 -12.76 21.40 -26.27
CA VAL A 27 -12.00 21.21 -25.03
C VAL A 27 -12.88 20.61 -23.93
N SER A 28 -14.14 21.04 -23.81
CA SER A 28 -15.06 20.50 -22.79
C SER A 28 -15.35 19.00 -22.99
N LEU A 29 -15.58 18.57 -24.23
CA LEU A 29 -15.86 17.17 -24.57
C LEU A 29 -14.64 16.28 -24.34
N VAL A 30 -13.45 16.75 -24.75
CA VAL A 30 -12.19 16.02 -24.53
C VAL A 30 -11.91 15.84 -23.05
N THR A 31 -12.11 16.89 -22.23
CA THR A 31 -11.87 16.84 -20.78
C THR A 31 -12.74 15.79 -20.09
N LEU A 32 -14.02 15.68 -20.46
CA LEU A 32 -14.92 14.65 -19.92
C LEU A 32 -14.52 13.23 -20.33
N GLY A 33 -14.03 13.05 -21.56
CA GLY A 33 -13.52 11.76 -22.04
C GLY A 33 -12.27 11.31 -21.27
N VAL A 34 -11.28 12.20 -21.13
CA VAL A 34 -10.01 11.91 -20.45
C VAL A 34 -10.23 11.58 -18.98
N THR A 35 -11.06 12.35 -18.26
CA THR A 35 -11.31 12.10 -16.83
C THR A 35 -11.95 10.73 -16.57
N ARG A 36 -12.88 10.28 -17.43
CA ARG A 36 -13.46 8.93 -17.34
C ARG A 36 -12.44 7.84 -17.63
N ALA A 37 -11.64 8.01 -18.69
CA ALA A 37 -10.59 7.06 -19.05
C ALA A 37 -9.55 6.89 -17.93
N MET A 38 -9.13 7.99 -17.30
CA MET A 38 -8.17 7.96 -16.19
C MET A 38 -8.73 7.22 -14.96
N ARG A 39 -9.99 7.44 -14.59
CA ARG A 39 -10.64 6.71 -13.48
C ARG A 39 -10.70 5.21 -13.75
N PHE A 40 -11.10 4.83 -14.96
CA PHE A 40 -11.13 3.43 -15.37
C PHE A 40 -9.74 2.80 -15.34
N ALA A 41 -8.71 3.51 -15.80
CA ALA A 41 -7.33 3.03 -15.74
C ALA A 41 -6.85 2.81 -14.30
N SER A 42 -7.15 3.72 -13.37
CA SER A 42 -6.84 3.55 -11.94
C SER A 42 -7.58 2.38 -11.31
N GLU A 43 -8.85 2.16 -11.67
CA GLU A 43 -9.64 1.02 -11.19
C GLU A 43 -9.07 -0.31 -11.67
N VAL A 44 -8.79 -0.42 -12.97
CA VAL A 44 -8.17 -1.63 -13.55
C VAL A 44 -6.79 -1.87 -12.96
N GLY A 45 -5.98 -0.81 -12.82
CA GLY A 45 -4.66 -0.89 -12.18
C GLY A 45 -4.73 -1.42 -10.75
N THR A 46 -5.70 -0.93 -9.96
CA THR A 46 -5.92 -1.41 -8.58
C THR A 46 -6.34 -2.88 -8.56
N LYS A 47 -7.27 -3.30 -9.43
CA LYS A 47 -7.72 -4.70 -9.52
C LYS A 47 -6.59 -5.65 -9.92
N THR A 48 -5.80 -5.29 -10.91
CA THR A 48 -4.63 -6.07 -11.32
C THR A 48 -3.61 -6.17 -10.19
N GLU A 49 -3.36 -5.08 -9.49
CA GLU A 49 -2.45 -5.07 -8.36
C GLU A 49 -2.97 -5.95 -7.21
N MET A 50 -4.25 -5.87 -6.85
CA MET A 50 -4.86 -6.76 -5.85
C MET A 50 -4.66 -8.24 -6.18
N ALA A 51 -4.82 -8.63 -7.45
CA ALA A 51 -4.58 -10.01 -7.88
C ALA A 51 -3.11 -10.43 -7.76
N GLN A 52 -2.17 -9.55 -8.09
CA GLN A 52 -0.72 -9.80 -7.91
C GLN A 52 -0.36 -9.93 -6.43
N ILE A 53 -0.99 -9.10 -5.61
CA ILE A 53 -0.87 -9.09 -4.16
C ILE A 53 -1.36 -10.41 -3.55
N GLU A 54 -2.51 -10.93 -3.97
CA GLU A 54 -3.04 -12.22 -3.52
C GLU A 54 -2.10 -13.38 -3.86
N GLN A 55 -1.52 -13.37 -5.07
CA GLN A 55 -0.53 -14.37 -5.47
C GLN A 55 0.75 -14.26 -4.63
N ALA A 56 1.23 -13.04 -4.40
CA ALA A 56 2.40 -12.77 -3.58
C ALA A 56 2.20 -13.22 -2.12
N LEU A 57 1.00 -13.00 -1.56
CA LEU A 57 0.62 -13.49 -0.23
C LEU A 57 0.68 -15.01 -0.15
N GLY A 58 0.17 -15.73 -1.16
CA GLY A 58 0.25 -17.18 -1.22
C GLY A 58 1.70 -17.69 -1.28
N ALA A 59 2.54 -17.08 -2.12
CA ALA A 59 3.95 -17.43 -2.23
C ALA A 59 4.72 -17.16 -0.92
N ALA A 60 4.48 -15.99 -0.33
CA ALA A 60 5.12 -15.57 0.90
C ALA A 60 4.69 -16.44 2.09
N ALA A 61 3.42 -16.83 2.16
CA ALA A 61 2.92 -17.73 3.20
C ALA A 61 3.61 -19.10 3.14
N LEU A 62 3.81 -19.64 1.95
CA LEU A 62 4.50 -20.92 1.73
C LEU A 62 5.98 -20.85 2.13
N ASP A 63 6.69 -19.81 1.68
CA ASP A 63 8.14 -19.68 1.88
C ASP A 63 8.52 -19.22 3.30
N LEU A 64 7.70 -18.39 3.94
CA LEU A 64 7.84 -17.97 5.34
C LEU A 64 7.31 -19.02 6.34
N GLY A 65 7.47 -20.31 6.05
CA GLY A 65 7.16 -21.38 7.01
C GLY A 65 5.73 -21.92 6.97
N ARG A 66 5.04 -21.81 5.83
CA ARG A 66 3.67 -22.31 5.62
C ARG A 66 2.67 -21.76 6.63
N VAL A 67 2.72 -20.45 6.84
CA VAL A 67 1.78 -19.77 7.74
C VAL A 67 0.36 -19.87 7.16
N PRO A 68 -0.66 -20.22 7.96
CA PRO A 68 -2.01 -20.47 7.45
C PRO A 68 -2.68 -19.20 6.90
N TYR A 69 -2.34 -18.05 7.45
CA TYR A 69 -2.78 -16.74 6.99
C TYR A 69 -1.74 -15.68 7.37
N MET A 70 -1.71 -14.57 6.61
CA MET A 70 -0.96 -13.38 7.01
C MET A 70 -1.84 -12.44 7.81
N PRO A 71 -1.40 -12.00 8.99
CA PRO A 71 -2.20 -11.11 9.82
C PRO A 71 -2.18 -9.68 9.28
N SER A 72 -3.31 -8.99 9.43
CA SER A 72 -3.41 -7.54 9.18
C SER A 72 -2.94 -6.70 10.37
N TYR A 73 -2.51 -7.33 11.46
CA TYR A 73 -2.00 -6.65 12.64
C TYR A 73 -0.92 -7.51 13.27
N ILE A 74 0.25 -6.91 13.54
CA ILE A 74 1.35 -7.62 14.18
C ILE A 74 2.11 -6.69 15.11
N VAL A 75 2.49 -7.22 16.28
CA VAL A 75 3.38 -6.54 17.21
C VAL A 75 4.80 -6.98 16.92
N LEU A 76 5.68 -6.02 16.62
CA LEU A 76 7.10 -6.24 16.47
C LEU A 76 7.80 -5.88 17.78
N LYS A 77 8.65 -6.79 18.25
CA LYS A 77 9.63 -6.54 19.30
C LYS A 77 10.97 -7.06 18.86
N LYS A 78 12.07 -6.37 19.18
CA LYS A 78 13.42 -6.75 18.76
C LYS A 78 13.80 -8.17 19.18
N ARG A 79 13.32 -8.62 20.35
CA ARG A 79 13.60 -9.93 20.92
C ARG A 79 12.34 -10.69 21.34
N PRO A 80 12.33 -12.03 21.26
CA PRO A 80 11.20 -12.84 21.71
C PRO A 80 10.85 -12.68 23.19
N SER A 81 11.83 -12.34 24.04
CA SER A 81 11.62 -12.13 25.49
C SER A 81 10.88 -10.84 25.85
N GLN A 82 10.81 -9.87 24.93
CA GLN A 82 10.11 -8.61 25.15
C GLN A 82 8.60 -8.71 24.90
N TYR A 83 8.13 -9.87 24.43
CA TYR A 83 6.70 -10.10 24.26
C TYR A 83 6.05 -10.41 25.59
N ASP A 84 5.01 -9.66 25.93
CA ASP A 84 4.12 -9.96 27.06
C ASP A 84 3.26 -11.19 26.74
N MET A 85 3.56 -12.31 27.38
CA MET A 85 2.83 -13.57 27.17
C MET A 85 1.40 -13.55 27.73
N THR A 86 1.05 -12.55 28.57
CA THR A 86 -0.32 -12.39 29.07
C THR A 86 -1.24 -11.77 28.01
N ASN A 87 -0.67 -11.04 27.04
CA ASN A 87 -1.41 -10.46 25.94
C ASN A 87 -1.45 -11.43 24.75
N GLN A 88 -2.67 -11.83 24.36
CA GLN A 88 -2.89 -12.77 23.26
C GLN A 88 -2.26 -12.31 21.93
N TRP A 89 -2.28 -11.00 21.65
CA TRP A 89 -1.71 -10.42 20.43
C TRP A 89 -0.19 -10.55 20.38
N HIS A 90 0.47 -10.38 21.53
CA HIS A 90 1.91 -10.54 21.66
C HIS A 90 2.30 -12.01 21.50
N THR A 91 1.60 -12.91 22.19
CA THR A 91 1.83 -14.36 22.09
C THR A 91 1.68 -14.87 20.65
N MET A 92 0.63 -14.43 19.94
CA MET A 92 0.41 -14.80 18.55
C MET A 92 1.45 -14.18 17.61
N SER A 93 1.78 -12.89 17.78
CA SER A 93 2.80 -12.22 16.95
C SER A 93 4.16 -12.91 17.08
N ARG A 94 4.56 -13.23 18.32
CA ARG A 94 5.78 -14.00 18.59
C ARG A 94 5.76 -15.37 17.90
N ARG A 95 4.68 -16.14 18.08
CA ARG A 95 4.56 -17.48 17.50
C ARG A 95 4.64 -17.44 15.97
N LEU A 96 3.99 -16.45 15.35
CA LEU A 96 4.03 -16.28 13.91
C LEU A 96 5.45 -15.95 13.44
N LEU A 97 6.10 -14.95 14.04
CA LEU A 97 7.46 -14.55 13.66
C LEU A 97 8.48 -15.66 13.90
N GLN A 98 8.34 -16.47 14.95
CA GLN A 98 9.18 -17.65 15.18
C GLN A 98 8.93 -18.75 14.15
N THR A 99 7.70 -18.89 13.65
CA THR A 99 7.41 -19.79 12.52
C THR A 99 8.07 -19.29 11.23
N MET A 100 8.01 -17.98 10.98
CA MET A 100 8.58 -17.36 9.78
C MET A 100 10.11 -17.35 9.79
N PHE A 101 10.69 -17.09 10.97
CA PHE A 101 12.11 -16.93 11.20
C PHE A 101 12.58 -17.83 12.33
N PRO A 102 12.76 -19.15 12.09
CA PRO A 102 13.15 -20.10 13.12
C PRO A 102 14.47 -19.79 13.82
N ASN A 103 15.36 -19.06 13.15
CA ASN A 103 16.68 -18.68 13.67
C ASN A 103 16.65 -17.43 14.55
N TRP A 104 15.51 -16.73 14.63
CA TRP A 104 15.34 -15.59 15.53
C TRP A 104 15.04 -16.10 16.94
N ASP A 105 16.11 -16.44 17.66
CA ASP A 105 16.10 -17.01 19.00
C ASP A 105 16.24 -15.96 20.13
N GLY A 106 16.54 -14.70 19.76
CA GLY A 106 16.76 -13.60 20.69
C GLY A 106 18.22 -13.38 21.10
N SER A 107 19.16 -14.12 20.50
CA SER A 107 20.61 -13.89 20.66
C SER A 107 21.06 -12.53 20.12
N VAL A 108 20.36 -12.02 19.09
CA VAL A 108 20.58 -10.69 18.49
C VAL A 108 19.25 -9.95 18.33
N ASP A 109 19.33 -8.64 18.18
CA ASP A 109 18.17 -7.82 17.82
C ASP A 109 17.79 -8.11 16.35
N ALA A 110 16.49 -8.32 16.10
CA ALA A 110 15.98 -8.55 14.75
C ALA A 110 15.99 -7.30 13.84
N GLY A 111 16.54 -6.17 14.29
CA GLY A 111 16.71 -4.93 13.53
C GLY A 111 15.44 -4.16 13.17
N TRP A 112 14.25 -4.68 13.50
CA TRP A 112 12.97 -3.96 13.38
C TRP A 112 12.63 -3.13 14.63
N PRO A 113 11.75 -2.11 14.51
CA PRO A 113 11.33 -1.28 15.65
C PRO A 113 10.43 -2.02 16.65
N ASP A 114 10.44 -1.57 17.91
CA ASP A 114 9.55 -2.06 18.98
C ASP A 114 8.16 -1.40 18.88
N THR A 115 7.39 -1.77 17.86
CA THR A 115 6.11 -1.12 17.54
C THR A 115 5.06 -2.13 17.07
N THR A 116 3.82 -1.68 17.09
CA THR A 116 2.70 -2.33 16.41
C THR A 116 2.64 -1.89 14.95
N LEU A 117 2.35 -2.81 14.04
CA LEU A 117 2.04 -2.55 12.63
C LEU A 117 0.53 -2.64 12.39
N ASN A 118 0.00 -1.66 11.66
CA ASN A 118 -1.36 -1.71 11.13
C ASN A 118 -1.43 -2.56 9.84
N ALA A 119 -2.61 -2.69 9.24
CA ALA A 119 -2.81 -3.55 8.07
C ALA A 119 -1.96 -3.17 6.86
N THR A 120 -1.80 -1.87 6.61
CA THR A 120 -1.06 -1.36 5.44
C THR A 120 0.44 -1.58 5.63
N GLN A 121 0.94 -1.40 6.85
CA GLN A 121 2.34 -1.60 7.22
C GLN A 121 2.71 -3.08 7.30
N ALA A 122 1.85 -3.90 7.92
CA ALA A 122 2.05 -5.34 8.06
C ALA A 122 2.18 -6.00 6.69
N TYR A 123 1.35 -5.57 5.72
CA TYR A 123 1.41 -6.09 4.36
C TYR A 123 2.74 -5.79 3.66
N VAL A 124 3.20 -4.54 3.72
CA VAL A 124 4.51 -4.14 3.16
C VAL A 124 5.64 -4.92 3.85
N PHE A 125 5.55 -5.06 5.17
CA PHE A 125 6.50 -5.83 5.96
C PHE A 125 6.62 -7.28 5.49
N PHE A 126 5.52 -8.02 5.39
CA PHE A 126 5.59 -9.44 5.04
C PHE A 126 6.02 -9.69 3.59
N LEU A 127 5.63 -8.81 2.66
CA LEU A 127 5.90 -9.05 1.25
C LEU A 127 7.20 -8.43 0.75
N GLY A 128 7.64 -7.34 1.35
CA GLY A 128 8.81 -6.61 0.89
C GLY A 128 9.89 -6.43 1.95
N GLY A 129 9.71 -6.95 3.17
CA GLY A 129 10.60 -6.66 4.30
C GLY A 129 10.35 -5.27 4.89
N MET A 130 11.26 -4.78 5.73
CA MET A 130 11.07 -3.53 6.48
C MET A 130 10.63 -2.35 5.59
N ASN A 131 11.41 -2.05 4.55
CA ASN A 131 11.18 -0.92 3.65
C ASN A 131 10.37 -1.30 2.39
N GLY A 132 9.89 -2.53 2.29
CA GLY A 132 9.15 -3.00 1.11
C GLY A 132 10.01 -3.46 -0.08
N THR A 133 11.34 -3.41 -0.01
CA THR A 133 12.21 -3.67 -1.17
C THR A 133 13.17 -4.85 -1.03
N GLU A 134 13.53 -5.25 0.18
CA GLU A 134 14.65 -6.17 0.40
C GLU A 134 14.21 -7.60 0.76
N GLY A 135 12.99 -7.79 1.26
CA GLY A 135 12.59 -9.05 1.88
C GLY A 135 13.37 -9.32 3.18
N PHE A 136 13.52 -10.58 3.55
CA PHE A 136 14.15 -11.00 4.81
C PHE A 136 15.35 -11.93 4.60
N ASN A 137 16.32 -11.87 5.50
CA ASN A 137 17.42 -12.82 5.52
C ASN A 137 16.89 -14.23 5.85
N ALA A 138 17.30 -15.23 5.05
CA ALA A 138 16.79 -16.59 5.16
C ALA A 138 17.42 -17.41 6.28
N LYS A 139 18.60 -17.01 6.79
CA LYS A 139 19.41 -17.84 7.70
C LYS A 139 19.95 -17.08 8.91
N ASP A 140 20.09 -15.77 8.81
CA ASP A 140 20.64 -14.98 9.90
C ASP A 140 19.66 -14.89 11.09
N PRO A 141 20.14 -14.92 12.34
CA PRO A 141 19.31 -14.67 13.52
C PRO A 141 18.66 -13.28 13.54
N ASN A 142 19.21 -12.31 12.79
CA ASN A 142 18.60 -11.04 12.47
C ASN A 142 17.93 -11.09 11.08
N PRO A 143 16.59 -11.21 10.99
CA PRO A 143 15.89 -11.33 9.72
C PRO A 143 15.98 -10.08 8.83
N THR A 144 16.32 -8.92 9.39
CA THR A 144 16.39 -7.65 8.64
C THR A 144 17.79 -7.29 8.20
N LEU A 145 18.81 -8.06 8.61
CA LEU A 145 20.20 -7.82 8.22
C LEU A 145 20.34 -7.83 6.70
N SER A 146 20.95 -6.80 6.13
CA SER A 146 21.15 -6.68 4.68
C SER A 146 22.15 -7.71 4.15
N GLY A 147 22.04 -8.05 2.87
CA GLY A 147 22.84 -9.07 2.21
C GLY A 147 22.37 -10.51 2.48
N GLY A 148 23.23 -11.48 2.12
CA GLY A 148 22.97 -12.91 2.28
C GLY A 148 21.91 -13.49 1.33
N LYS A 149 21.56 -14.77 1.54
CA LYS A 149 20.40 -15.37 0.87
C LYS A 149 19.13 -14.83 1.50
N ARG A 150 18.20 -14.35 0.68
CA ARG A 150 16.98 -13.69 1.14
C ARG A 150 15.73 -14.46 0.71
N LYS A 151 14.69 -14.31 1.52
CA LYS A 151 13.31 -14.71 1.26
C LYS A 151 12.54 -13.46 0.83
N GLY A 152 11.89 -13.53 -0.33
CA GLY A 152 11.31 -12.35 -0.97
C GLY A 152 12.37 -11.39 -1.54
N PRO A 153 11.98 -10.14 -1.89
CA PRO A 153 10.62 -9.62 -1.84
C PRO A 153 9.67 -10.41 -2.75
N TYR A 154 8.43 -10.61 -2.30
CA TYR A 154 7.39 -11.35 -3.02
C TYR A 154 6.53 -10.43 -3.88
N PHE A 155 6.56 -9.13 -3.59
CA PHE A 155 5.85 -8.11 -4.35
C PHE A 155 6.77 -6.93 -4.64
N ASN A 156 6.74 -6.43 -5.88
CA ASN A 156 7.55 -5.28 -6.30
C ASN A 156 6.78 -3.99 -6.04
N PHE A 157 6.95 -3.43 -4.84
CA PHE A 157 6.32 -2.18 -4.46
C PHE A 157 6.92 -1.01 -5.26
N LYS A 158 6.06 -0.19 -5.88
CA LYS A 158 6.48 1.03 -6.57
C LYS A 158 7.04 2.05 -5.54
N PRO A 159 8.29 2.50 -5.66
CA PRO A 159 8.90 3.42 -4.69
C PRO A 159 8.09 4.70 -4.46
N ASP A 160 7.52 5.28 -5.52
CA ASP A 160 6.73 6.52 -5.45
C ASP A 160 5.43 6.38 -4.63
N ARG A 161 5.00 5.14 -4.35
CA ARG A 161 3.79 4.83 -3.57
C ARG A 161 4.10 4.25 -2.19
N LEU A 162 5.37 4.04 -1.86
CA LEU A 162 5.81 3.69 -0.51
C LEU A 162 5.94 4.96 0.33
N VAL A 163 5.20 5.00 1.43
CA VAL A 163 5.16 6.13 2.35
C VAL A 163 5.79 5.70 3.67
N PRO A 164 6.98 6.22 4.03
CA PRO A 164 7.62 5.90 5.30
C PRO A 164 6.81 6.51 6.46
N ASP A 165 6.68 5.77 7.55
CA ASP A 165 6.05 6.27 8.77
C ASP A 165 7.08 7.03 9.61
N SER A 166 6.84 8.33 9.80
CA SER A 166 7.71 9.20 10.61
C SER A 166 7.85 8.77 12.07
N THR A 167 6.89 7.99 12.59
CA THR A 167 6.88 7.49 13.98
C THR A 167 7.52 6.11 14.12
N LYS A 168 7.67 5.37 13.01
CA LYS A 168 8.16 3.98 12.98
C LYS A 168 9.30 3.85 11.95
N PRO A 169 10.56 4.06 12.35
CA PRO A 169 11.67 4.09 11.40
C PRO A 169 11.80 2.77 10.65
N GLY A 170 11.92 2.86 9.33
CA GLY A 170 12.07 1.71 8.45
C GLY A 170 10.77 0.93 8.20
N ILE A 171 9.60 1.46 8.56
CA ILE A 171 8.30 0.87 8.23
C ILE A 171 7.59 1.76 7.21
N CYS A 172 7.11 1.15 6.12
CA CYS A 172 6.39 1.84 5.07
C CYS A 172 4.94 1.38 4.97
N SER A 173 4.04 2.27 4.54
CA SER A 173 2.71 1.95 4.03
C SER A 173 2.68 2.10 2.50
N PHE A 174 1.73 1.45 1.84
CA PHE A 174 1.61 1.51 0.38
C PHE A 174 0.30 2.20 -0.05
N LYS A 175 0.42 3.28 -0.83
CA LYS A 175 -0.72 4.05 -1.38
C LYS A 175 -1.37 3.31 -2.54
N ASP A 176 -2.67 3.49 -2.77
CA ASP A 176 -3.39 2.94 -3.94
C ASP A 176 -3.15 3.76 -5.24
N TYR A 177 -3.79 3.39 -6.36
CA TYR A 177 -3.71 4.14 -7.63
C TYR A 177 -4.59 5.40 -7.68
N TRP A 178 -5.45 5.61 -6.68
CA TRP A 178 -6.35 6.75 -6.65
C TRP A 178 -5.64 8.02 -6.17
N ASN A 179 -4.39 7.91 -5.71
CA ASN A 179 -3.55 9.00 -5.23
C ASN A 179 -4.24 9.89 -4.19
N ASN A 180 -5.28 9.35 -3.56
CA ASN A 180 -5.87 9.92 -2.37
C ASN A 180 -4.96 9.51 -1.21
N ASP A 181 -5.08 10.14 -0.04
CA ASP A 181 -4.37 9.69 1.17
C ASP A 181 -4.93 8.36 1.73
N THR A 182 -5.46 7.51 0.85
CA THR A 182 -5.91 6.15 1.10
C THR A 182 -4.77 5.17 0.82
N TYR A 183 -4.67 4.20 1.71
CA TYR A 183 -3.66 3.14 1.64
C TYR A 183 -4.33 1.84 1.23
N LEU A 184 -3.62 1.05 0.43
CA LEU A 184 -4.09 -0.27 0.06
C LEU A 184 -3.90 -1.21 1.27
N ALA A 185 -5.00 -1.75 1.77
CA ALA A 185 -5.00 -2.71 2.88
C ALA A 185 -5.76 -3.98 2.47
N VAL A 186 -5.10 -5.12 2.58
CA VAL A 186 -5.76 -6.44 2.45
C VAL A 186 -6.02 -6.98 3.85
N TYR A 187 -7.30 -7.24 4.14
CA TYR A 187 -7.72 -7.75 5.43
C TYR A 187 -7.90 -9.26 5.39
N SER A 188 -7.26 -9.98 6.32
CA SER A 188 -7.63 -11.37 6.59
C SER A 188 -8.65 -11.40 7.73
N SER A 189 -9.82 -12.00 7.48
CA SER A 189 -10.90 -12.13 8.48
C SER A 189 -10.61 -13.18 9.56
N GLN A 190 -9.46 -13.86 9.49
CA GLN A 190 -9.14 -14.99 10.36
C GLN A 190 -8.42 -14.61 11.66
N MET A 191 -8.15 -13.31 11.90
CA MET A 191 -7.68 -12.83 13.20
C MET A 191 -8.86 -12.61 14.17
N VAL A 192 -9.59 -13.67 14.50
CA VAL A 192 -10.50 -13.65 15.65
C VAL A 192 -9.73 -14.20 16.84
N ALA A 193 -8.80 -13.41 17.37
CA ALA A 193 -8.54 -13.51 18.80
C ALA A 193 -9.81 -12.99 19.48
N SER A 194 -10.41 -13.78 20.37
CA SER A 194 -11.60 -13.44 21.15
C SER A 194 -11.33 -12.35 22.21
N GLY A 195 -10.47 -11.38 21.89
CA GLY A 195 -10.06 -10.29 22.74
C GLY A 195 -10.58 -8.95 22.24
N THR A 196 -11.02 -8.11 23.17
CA THR A 196 -11.38 -6.72 22.92
C THR A 196 -10.17 -5.99 22.32
N LEU A 197 -10.37 -5.28 21.19
CA LEU A 197 -9.34 -4.41 20.63
C LEU A 197 -8.90 -3.40 21.70
N PRO A 198 -7.60 -3.06 21.81
CA PRO A 198 -7.13 -2.09 22.78
C PRO A 198 -7.90 -0.76 22.61
N PRO A 199 -8.51 -0.22 23.68
CA PRO A 199 -9.49 0.87 23.60
C PRO A 199 -8.92 2.20 23.07
N ASN A 200 -7.60 2.35 22.99
CA ASN A 200 -6.93 3.56 22.49
C ASN A 200 -6.49 3.50 21.02
N GLU A 201 -6.70 2.37 20.34
CA GLU A 201 -6.57 2.31 18.88
C GLU A 201 -7.97 2.13 18.31
N THR A 202 -8.76 3.21 18.35
CA THR A 202 -10.05 3.21 17.67
C THR A 202 -9.82 2.80 16.22
N PRO A 203 -10.44 1.72 15.75
CA PRO A 203 -10.31 1.28 14.38
C PRO A 203 -11.27 2.08 13.50
N THR A 204 -11.12 3.40 13.52
CA THR A 204 -11.97 4.30 12.72
C THR A 204 -11.62 4.22 11.24
N ASN A 205 -10.47 3.63 10.88
CA ASN A 205 -10.00 3.54 9.50
C ASN A 205 -9.74 2.09 9.06
N TYR A 206 -10.70 1.19 9.26
CA TYR A 206 -10.76 -0.06 8.48
C TYR A 206 -11.67 0.15 7.25
N PRO A 207 -11.14 0.22 6.02
CA PRO A 207 -11.95 0.24 4.79
C PRO A 207 -12.77 -1.04 4.57
N GLY A 208 -12.57 -2.10 5.38
CA GLY A 208 -13.33 -3.35 5.27
C GLY A 208 -14.70 -3.37 5.96
N ARG A 209 -15.01 -2.39 6.82
CA ARG A 209 -16.35 -2.23 7.40
C ARG A 209 -16.59 -0.80 7.91
N GLN A 210 -16.38 0.18 7.04
CA GLN A 210 -17.18 1.39 7.16
C GLN A 210 -18.56 1.07 6.59
N THR A 211 -19.50 0.65 7.45
CA THR A 211 -20.92 0.92 7.17
C THR A 211 -21.11 2.42 7.31
N SER A 212 -20.56 3.19 6.37
CA SER A 212 -21.08 4.51 6.08
C SER A 212 -22.54 4.28 5.71
N LYS A 213 -23.45 4.87 6.47
CA LYS A 213 -24.89 4.89 6.21
C LYS A 213 -25.26 5.62 4.90
N ALA A 214 -24.33 5.77 3.94
CA ALA A 214 -24.49 6.63 2.77
C ALA A 214 -24.11 6.00 1.42
N ASN A 215 -23.84 4.69 1.31
CA ASN A 215 -23.72 4.04 0.00
C ASN A 215 -24.97 3.23 -0.33
N THR A 216 -26.04 3.95 -0.68
CA THR A 216 -27.14 3.43 -1.50
C THR A 216 -26.61 3.27 -2.92
N LEU A 217 -26.47 2.02 -3.38
CA LEU A 217 -26.18 1.71 -4.78
C LEU A 217 -27.43 2.06 -5.63
N TYR A 218 -27.21 2.82 -6.70
CA TYR A 218 -28.04 2.75 -7.91
C TYR A 218 -27.50 1.64 -8.81
#